data_AF-A0A6P4IKK2-F1
#
_entry.id   AF-A0A6P4IKK2-F1
#
_cell.length_a   1.000
_cell.length_b   1.000
_cell.length_c   1.000
_cell.angle_alpha   90.00
_cell.angle_beta   90.00
_cell.angle_gamma   90.00
#
_symmetry.space_group_name_H-M   'P 1'
#
loop_
_entity.id
_entity.type
_entity.pdbx_description
1 polymer ?
#
loop_
_entity_poly.entity_id
_entity_poly.type
_entity_poly.pdbx_seq_one_letter_code
_entity_poly.pdbx_strand_id
1 'polypeptide(L)'
;MSNFNMKLNTTPVYSDSEISLEDWSSEEEVEENSACSSVVVTLPRTLRLILDYKQFKAAQLIQRHIRGWLVRTNLRKLKLATVVIQKWWRRYMAQKNLIVVAETKLQLAVVQLYNLSATLIQKVFRGWWYRKQGIDMRKLRHLQMSMSEYIIRILGNCLNELKDKAMLPGVRIRLPQKCNETIEQLVSTFDYRIYNGRACYRMEQTKQEINDLRNSFKVSADYTNVPFRGFDYKELCERHVSSLEVVEQTPEAIELIRKFVAGKADMNLKSKYIRKSKIAASKLTYRLDKKTAFFKRITRDMKKWHNANGDKVLPKEIFKNTDMKVLLEEAQENLEDIFGRLGLCICGASAEIADN
;
A
#
# COMPACT_ATOMS: atom_id res chain seq x y z
N MET A 1 4.44 31.68 -25.07
CA MET A 1 3.65 31.61 -26.32
C MET A 1 4.13 30.43 -27.13
N SER A 2 3.45 29.30 -27.01
CA SER A 2 3.66 28.12 -27.86
C SER A 2 2.33 27.35 -27.87
N ASN A 3 1.61 27.47 -28.98
CA ASN A 3 0.28 26.91 -29.20
C ASN A 3 0.38 25.39 -29.37
N PHE A 4 -0.19 24.63 -28.43
CA PHE A 4 -0.41 23.20 -28.57
C PHE A 4 -1.82 22.97 -29.08
N ASN A 5 -1.95 22.73 -30.38
CA ASN A 5 -3.21 22.54 -31.10
C ASN A 5 -3.69 21.10 -30.89
N MET A 6 -4.66 20.89 -30.01
CA MET A 6 -5.33 19.60 -29.83
C MET A 6 -6.62 19.62 -30.67
N LYS A 7 -6.60 18.90 -31.80
CA LYS A 7 -7.78 18.73 -32.68
C LYS A 7 -8.90 18.02 -31.91
N LEU A 8 -9.91 18.77 -31.51
CA LEU A 8 -11.21 18.25 -31.08
C LEU A 8 -12.03 17.96 -32.34
N ASN A 9 -12.10 16.69 -32.74
CA ASN A 9 -13.11 16.25 -33.71
C ASN A 9 -14.46 16.21 -32.98
N THR A 10 -15.22 17.30 -33.09
CA THR A 10 -16.63 17.37 -32.72
C THR A 10 -17.41 17.49 -34.02
N THR A 11 -17.98 16.38 -34.48
CA THR A 11 -19.04 16.40 -35.49
C THR A 11 -20.35 16.78 -34.78
N PRO A 12 -21.08 17.81 -35.25
CA PRO A 12 -22.42 18.05 -34.74
C PRO A 12 -23.36 17.08 -35.46
N VAL A 13 -23.78 16.03 -34.77
CA VAL A 13 -24.94 15.24 -35.21
C VAL A 13 -26.17 16.05 -34.80
N TYR A 14 -26.63 16.87 -35.75
CA TYR A 14 -27.93 17.51 -35.72
C TYR A 14 -28.96 16.42 -36.05
N SER A 15 -29.64 15.90 -35.02
CA SER A 15 -30.82 15.06 -35.20
C SER A 15 -32.02 15.85 -34.67
N ASP A 16 -32.65 16.60 -35.56
CA ASP A 16 -34.02 17.06 -35.36
C ASP A 16 -34.89 15.83 -35.15
N SER A 17 -35.35 15.66 -33.92
CA SER A 17 -36.46 14.79 -33.59
C SER A 17 -37.65 15.70 -33.34
N GLU A 18 -38.20 16.22 -34.44
CA GLU A 18 -39.63 16.51 -34.49
C GLU A 18 -40.36 15.24 -34.07
N ILE A 19 -40.96 15.27 -32.88
CA ILE A 19 -41.89 14.24 -32.45
C ILE A 19 -43.11 14.41 -33.36
N SER A 20 -43.10 13.66 -34.46
CA SER A 20 -44.25 13.51 -35.32
C SER A 20 -45.35 12.84 -34.50
N LEU A 21 -46.55 13.42 -34.60
CA LEU A 21 -47.78 12.88 -34.05
C LEU A 21 -48.14 11.66 -34.92
N GLU A 22 -47.53 10.52 -34.60
CA GLU A 22 -47.82 9.25 -35.29
C GLU A 22 -49.26 8.84 -35.00
N ASP A 23 -50.05 9.03 -36.04
CA ASP A 23 -51.19 8.24 -36.49
C ASP A 23 -51.17 6.81 -35.95
N TRP A 24 -51.96 6.55 -34.91
CA TRP A 24 -52.33 5.21 -34.48
C TRP A 24 -53.51 4.73 -35.32
N SER A 25 -53.25 4.48 -36.61
CA SER A 25 -54.12 3.67 -37.46
C SER A 25 -53.62 2.23 -37.40
N SER A 26 -54.09 1.48 -36.40
CA SER A 26 -53.95 0.04 -36.36
C SER A 26 -55.07 -0.59 -37.17
N GLU A 27 -54.74 -0.98 -38.40
CA GLU A 27 -55.49 -1.97 -39.16
C GLU A 27 -55.33 -3.33 -38.46
N GLU A 28 -56.34 -3.72 -37.68
CA GLU A 28 -56.65 -5.13 -37.43
C GLU A 28 -58.12 -5.32 -37.78
N GLU A 29 -58.37 -5.75 -39.01
CA GLU A 29 -59.62 -6.38 -39.40
C GLU A 29 -59.75 -7.70 -38.64
N VAL A 30 -60.48 -7.66 -37.53
CA VAL A 30 -61.06 -8.85 -36.92
C VAL A 30 -62.57 -8.75 -37.11
N GLU A 31 -63.07 -9.48 -38.09
CA GLU A 31 -64.48 -9.82 -38.23
C GLU A 31 -64.94 -10.58 -36.98
N GLU A 32 -65.42 -9.87 -35.97
CA GLU A 32 -66.35 -10.42 -34.99
C GLU A 32 -67.72 -9.80 -35.22
N ASN A 33 -68.52 -10.53 -35.98
CA ASN A 33 -69.98 -10.39 -36.04
C ASN A 33 -70.58 -10.63 -34.64
N SER A 34 -70.52 -9.62 -33.77
CA SER A 34 -71.35 -9.54 -32.57
C SER A 34 -72.55 -8.66 -32.91
N ALA A 35 -73.63 -9.33 -33.34
CA ALA A 35 -74.93 -8.74 -33.56
C ALA A 35 -75.47 -8.11 -32.26
N CYS A 36 -75.05 -6.89 -31.95
CA CYS A 36 -75.77 -6.05 -31.01
C CYS A 36 -76.89 -5.37 -31.79
N SER A 37 -78.04 -6.04 -31.80
CA SER A 37 -79.31 -5.48 -32.27
C SER A 37 -79.49 -4.09 -31.69
N SER A 38 -79.32 -3.05 -32.52
CA SER A 38 -79.70 -1.69 -32.16
C SER A 38 -81.22 -1.67 -32.12
N VAL A 39 -81.79 -2.00 -30.95
CA VAL A 39 -83.14 -1.60 -30.63
C VAL A 39 -83.11 -0.08 -30.66
N VAL A 40 -83.54 0.51 -31.78
CA VAL A 40 -83.78 1.94 -31.89
C VAL A 40 -84.98 2.23 -31.00
N VAL A 41 -84.74 2.28 -29.69
CA VAL A 41 -85.68 2.84 -28.74
C VAL A 41 -85.74 4.31 -29.12
N THR A 42 -86.82 4.72 -29.78
CA THR A 42 -87.13 6.14 -30.01
C THR A 42 -87.40 6.77 -28.65
N LEU A 43 -86.32 7.15 -27.96
CA LEU A 43 -86.38 7.85 -26.69
C LEU A 43 -87.00 9.23 -26.92
N PRO A 44 -87.96 9.66 -26.07
CA PRO A 44 -88.44 11.03 -26.04
C PRO A 44 -87.27 12.02 -25.98
N ARG A 45 -87.39 13.13 -26.72
CA ARG A 45 -86.34 14.16 -26.84
C ARG A 45 -85.76 14.60 -25.48
N THR A 46 -86.59 14.67 -24.44
CA THR A 46 -86.19 15.06 -23.08
C THR A 46 -85.24 14.06 -22.44
N LEU A 47 -85.47 12.75 -22.60
CA LEU A 47 -84.59 11.71 -22.05
C LEU A 47 -83.25 11.66 -22.79
N ARG A 48 -83.23 11.93 -24.10
CA ARG A 48 -81.98 12.04 -24.87
C ARG A 48 -81.10 13.19 -24.36
N LEU A 49 -81.70 14.37 -24.11
CA LEU A 49 -80.98 15.51 -23.53
C LEU A 49 -80.43 15.22 -22.13
N ILE A 50 -81.16 14.47 -21.30
CA ILE A 50 -80.69 14.07 -19.97
C ILE A 50 -79.51 13.10 -20.06
N LEU A 51 -79.55 12.15 -20.99
CA LEU A 51 -78.44 11.21 -21.24
C LEU A 51 -77.22 11.94 -21.78
N ASP A 52 -77.39 12.83 -22.76
CA ASP A 52 -76.31 13.64 -23.33
C ASP A 52 -75.65 14.50 -22.25
N TYR A 53 -76.43 15.11 -21.35
CA TYR A 53 -75.89 15.87 -20.22
C TYR A 53 -75.11 15.01 -19.22
N LYS A 54 -75.59 13.80 -18.91
CA LYS A 54 -74.87 12.85 -18.04
C LYS A 54 -73.57 12.38 -18.68
N GLN A 55 -73.59 12.05 -19.96
CA GLN A 55 -72.40 11.67 -20.73
C GLN A 55 -71.40 12.83 -20.79
N PHE A 56 -71.86 14.06 -21.03
CA PHE A 56 -71.03 15.25 -21.01
C PHE A 56 -70.36 15.47 -19.64
N LYS A 57 -71.11 15.33 -18.55
CA LYS A 57 -70.55 15.44 -17.18
C LYS A 57 -69.53 14.35 -16.88
N ALA A 58 -69.80 13.11 -17.26
CA ALA A 58 -68.85 12.01 -17.12
C ALA A 58 -67.57 12.26 -17.93
N ALA A 59 -67.69 12.68 -19.19
CA ALA A 59 -66.57 13.03 -20.05
C ALA A 59 -65.74 14.18 -19.46
N GLN A 60 -66.40 15.23 -18.94
CA GLN A 60 -65.73 16.36 -18.31
C GLN A 60 -64.91 15.94 -17.08
N LEU A 61 -65.44 15.03 -16.25
CA LEU A 61 -64.71 14.49 -15.10
C LEU A 61 -63.47 13.70 -15.54
N ILE A 62 -63.63 12.79 -16.51
CA ILE A 62 -62.53 11.99 -17.05
C ILE A 62 -61.44 12.91 -17.62
N GLN A 63 -61.82 13.88 -18.45
CA GLN A 63 -60.88 14.83 -19.06
C GLN A 63 -60.11 15.65 -18.01
N ARG A 64 -60.78 16.10 -16.93
CA ARG A 64 -60.11 16.82 -15.83
C ARG A 64 -59.06 15.95 -15.15
N HIS A 65 -59.37 14.68 -14.89
CA HIS A 65 -58.42 13.76 -14.27
C HIS A 65 -57.24 13.45 -15.17
N ILE A 66 -57.47 13.20 -16.46
CA ILE A 66 -56.41 12.94 -17.45
C ILE A 66 -55.46 14.14 -17.57
N ARG A 67 -56.00 15.36 -17.71
CA ARG A 67 -55.18 16.59 -17.76
C ARG A 67 -54.32 16.74 -16.51
N GLY A 68 -54.91 16.53 -15.33
CA GLY A 68 -54.18 16.58 -14.06
C GLY A 68 -53.11 15.49 -13.93
N TRP A 69 -53.38 14.28 -14.43
CA TRP A 69 -52.41 13.19 -14.47
C TRP A 69 -51.24 13.50 -15.39
N LEU A 70 -51.51 14.01 -16.61
CA LEU A 70 -50.48 14.36 -17.59
C LEU A 70 -49.49 15.40 -17.03
N VAL A 71 -50.01 16.48 -16.43
CA VAL A 71 -49.17 17.52 -15.81
C VAL A 71 -48.32 16.98 -14.68
N ARG A 72 -48.89 16.17 -13.77
CA ARG A 72 -48.13 15.58 -12.66
C ARG A 72 -47.05 14.62 -13.15
N THR A 73 -47.35 13.83 -14.19
CA THR A 73 -46.39 12.92 -14.81
C THR A 73 -45.25 13.69 -15.47
N ASN A 74 -45.56 14.76 -16.20
CA ASN A 74 -44.53 15.60 -16.83
C ASN A 74 -43.63 16.28 -15.78
N LEU A 75 -44.22 16.87 -14.73
CA LEU A 75 -43.45 17.46 -13.62
C LEU A 75 -42.57 16.42 -12.91
N ARG A 76 -43.04 15.17 -12.76
CA ARG A 76 -42.23 14.09 -12.19
C ARG A 76 -41.04 13.76 -13.08
N LYS A 77 -41.24 13.68 -14.41
CA LYS A 77 -40.16 13.45 -15.38
C LYS A 77 -39.12 14.57 -15.33
N LEU A 78 -39.54 15.84 -15.33
CA LEU A 78 -38.64 17.00 -15.23
C LEU A 78 -37.86 17.03 -13.93
N LYS A 79 -38.50 16.71 -12.79
CA LYS A 79 -37.82 16.61 -11.49
C LYS A 79 -36.76 15.52 -11.50
N LEU A 80 -37.07 14.33 -12.04
CA LEU A 80 -36.11 13.23 -12.14
C LEU A 80 -34.93 13.61 -13.04
N ALA A 81 -35.18 14.19 -14.21
CA ALA A 81 -34.13 14.66 -15.11
C ALA A 81 -33.20 15.67 -14.42
N THR A 82 -33.78 16.63 -13.69
CA THR A 82 -33.02 17.62 -12.93
C THR A 82 -32.14 16.97 -11.86
N VAL A 83 -32.69 16.03 -11.09
CA VAL A 83 -31.93 15.29 -10.05
C VAL A 83 -30.78 14.50 -10.67
N VAL A 84 -31.00 13.86 -11.82
CA VAL A 84 -29.96 13.12 -12.54
C VAL A 84 -28.84 14.06 -12.96
N ILE A 85 -29.16 15.18 -13.62
CA ILE A 85 -28.15 16.18 -14.04
C ILE A 85 -27.36 16.69 -12.82
N GLN A 86 -28.04 17.07 -11.75
CA GLN A 86 -27.39 17.56 -10.53
C GLN A 86 -26.50 16.50 -9.88
N LYS A 87 -26.93 15.24 -9.84
CA LYS A 87 -26.14 14.12 -9.30
C LYS A 87 -24.85 13.93 -10.09
N TRP A 88 -24.94 13.90 -11.42
CA TRP A 88 -23.78 13.77 -12.29
C TRP A 88 -22.83 14.95 -12.17
N TRP A 89 -23.36 16.17 -12.12
CA TRP A 89 -22.56 17.38 -11.94
C TRP A 89 -21.79 17.38 -10.61
N ARG A 90 -22.45 17.05 -9.49
CA ARG A 90 -21.79 16.96 -8.18
C ARG A 90 -20.69 15.89 -8.19
N ARG A 91 -20.93 14.74 -8.83
CA ARG A 91 -19.92 13.68 -8.98
C ARG A 91 -18.71 14.16 -9.80
N TYR A 92 -18.95 14.80 -10.94
CA TYR A 92 -17.90 15.34 -11.80
C TYR A 92 -17.02 16.35 -11.03
N MET A 93 -17.65 17.30 -10.32
CA MET A 93 -16.92 18.28 -9.51
C MET A 93 -16.11 17.62 -8.39
N ALA A 94 -16.67 16.62 -7.70
CA ALA A 94 -15.94 15.87 -6.68
C ALA A 94 -14.72 15.12 -7.26
N GLN A 95 -14.87 14.50 -8.43
CA GLN A 95 -13.76 13.83 -9.13
C GLN A 95 -12.66 14.81 -9.53
N LYS A 96 -13.02 15.98 -10.06
CA LYS A 96 -12.05 17.04 -10.36
C LYS A 96 -11.30 17.51 -9.12
N ASN A 97 -12.02 17.74 -8.02
CA ASN A 97 -11.41 18.14 -6.76
C ASN A 97 -10.46 17.06 -6.21
N LEU A 98 -10.82 15.78 -6.35
CA LEU A 98 -9.96 14.67 -5.94
C LEU A 98 -8.64 14.69 -6.70
N ILE A 99 -8.67 14.90 -8.02
CA ILE A 99 -7.45 14.97 -8.86
C ILE A 99 -6.55 16.12 -8.38
N VAL A 100 -7.11 17.31 -8.18
CA VAL A 100 -6.36 18.48 -7.69
C VAL A 100 -5.75 18.23 -6.31
N VAL A 101 -6.52 17.63 -5.39
CA VAL A 101 -6.01 17.28 -4.05
C VAL A 101 -4.92 16.21 -4.13
N ALA A 102 -5.07 15.21 -4.99
CA ALA A 102 -4.06 14.17 -5.18
C ALA A 102 -2.75 14.77 -5.75
N GLU A 103 -2.87 15.64 -6.75
CA GLU A 103 -1.72 16.31 -7.36
C GLU A 103 -0.98 17.19 -6.36
N THR A 104 -1.69 18.02 -5.59
CA THR A 104 -1.07 18.88 -4.57
C THR A 104 -0.38 18.06 -3.47
N LYS A 105 -1.00 16.97 -3.03
CA LYS A 105 -0.37 16.05 -2.06
C LYS A 105 0.88 15.39 -2.63
N LEU A 106 0.85 14.97 -3.89
CA LEU A 106 2.01 14.40 -4.58
C LEU A 106 3.15 15.42 -4.67
N GLN A 107 2.86 16.63 -5.14
CA GLN A 107 3.84 17.72 -5.25
C GLN A 107 4.48 18.03 -3.89
N LEU A 108 3.67 18.13 -2.83
CA LEU A 108 4.18 18.33 -1.46
C LEU A 108 5.09 17.19 -1.00
N ALA A 109 4.71 15.94 -1.24
CA ALA A 109 5.53 14.78 -0.87
C ALA A 109 6.87 14.76 -1.62
N VAL A 110 6.86 15.11 -2.91
CA VAL A 110 8.07 15.21 -3.74
C VAL A 110 8.99 16.31 -3.20
N VAL A 111 8.47 17.50 -2.91
CA VAL A 111 9.25 18.59 -2.31
C VAL A 111 9.84 18.20 -0.96
N GLN A 112 9.06 17.51 -0.11
CA GLN A 112 9.56 17.00 1.18
C GLN A 112 10.70 16.00 1.00
N LEU A 113 10.60 15.08 0.03
CA LEU A 113 11.66 14.13 -0.29
C LEU A 113 12.95 14.85 -0.71
N TYR A 114 12.83 15.88 -1.56
CA TYR A 114 13.99 16.68 -1.98
C TYR A 114 14.60 17.49 -0.82
N ASN A 115 13.77 18.03 0.07
CA ASN A 115 14.27 18.73 1.25
C ASN A 115 15.00 17.76 2.20
N LEU A 116 14.46 16.56 2.42
CA LEU A 116 15.11 15.52 3.22
C LEU A 116 16.44 15.08 2.60
N SER A 117 16.47 14.83 1.29
CA SER A 117 17.72 14.46 0.62
C SER A 117 18.75 15.59 0.67
N ALA A 118 18.34 16.84 0.46
CA ALA A 118 19.19 18.01 0.60
C ALA A 118 19.78 18.13 2.01
N THR A 119 18.97 17.98 3.06
CA THR A 119 19.46 18.05 4.44
C THR A 119 20.43 16.91 4.77
N LEU A 120 20.22 15.70 4.24
CA LEU A 120 21.15 14.59 4.38
C LEU A 120 22.49 14.90 3.70
N ILE A 121 22.46 15.37 2.45
CA ILE A 121 23.66 15.77 1.70
C ILE A 121 24.41 16.86 2.48
N GLN A 122 23.72 17.90 2.92
CA GLN A 122 24.31 18.99 3.69
C GLN A 122 24.91 18.50 5.02
N LYS A 123 24.24 17.61 5.74
CA LYS A 123 24.74 17.05 7.01
C LYS A 123 26.02 16.22 6.79
N VAL A 124 26.01 15.37 5.77
CA VAL A 124 27.19 14.56 5.40
C VAL A 124 28.34 15.47 4.97
N PHE A 125 28.07 16.46 4.12
CA PHE A 125 29.05 17.42 3.65
C PHE A 125 29.67 18.23 4.79
N ARG A 126 28.85 18.83 5.67
CA ARG A 126 29.34 19.59 6.84
C ARG A 126 30.25 18.71 7.72
N GLY A 127 29.84 17.46 7.96
CA GLY A 127 30.66 16.50 8.71
C GLY A 127 31.98 16.15 8.01
N TRP A 128 31.95 15.92 6.70
CA TRP A 128 33.16 15.67 5.90
C TRP A 128 34.09 16.88 5.89
N TRP A 129 33.56 18.08 5.65
CA TRP A 129 34.29 19.33 5.62
C TRP A 129 35.00 19.58 6.94
N TYR A 130 34.29 19.41 8.07
CA TYR A 130 34.89 19.51 9.40
C TYR A 130 35.99 18.46 9.61
N ARG A 131 35.79 17.20 9.21
CA ARG A 131 36.86 16.18 9.32
C ARG A 131 38.06 16.47 8.43
N LYS A 132 37.85 17.13 7.28
CA LYS A 132 38.91 17.53 6.35
C LYS A 132 39.71 18.73 6.88
N GLN A 133 39.05 19.70 7.51
CA GLN A 133 39.69 20.96 7.92
C GLN A 133 40.03 21.05 9.42
N GLY A 134 39.16 20.51 10.29
CA GLY A 134 39.26 20.62 11.74
C GLY A 134 40.04 19.50 12.43
N ILE A 135 40.14 18.30 11.84
CA ILE A 135 41.04 17.26 12.34
C ILE A 135 42.43 17.56 11.81
N ASP A 136 43.19 18.29 12.62
CA ASP A 136 44.58 18.59 12.34
C ASP A 136 45.41 17.31 12.47
N MET A 137 45.56 16.59 11.35
CA MET A 137 46.39 15.40 11.26
C MET A 137 47.86 15.68 11.64
N ARG A 138 48.31 16.94 11.60
CA ARG A 138 49.64 17.33 12.08
C ARG A 138 49.69 17.30 13.60
N LYS A 139 48.68 17.83 14.29
CA LYS A 139 48.57 17.73 15.76
C LYS A 139 48.50 16.28 16.22
N LEU A 140 47.72 15.43 15.53
CA LEU A 140 47.68 14.00 15.85
C LEU A 140 49.05 13.34 15.64
N ARG A 141 49.74 13.67 14.55
CA ARG A 141 51.09 13.15 14.28
C ARG A 141 52.10 13.63 15.32
N HIS A 142 52.05 14.90 15.72
CA HIS A 142 52.92 15.43 16.77
C HIS A 142 52.67 14.76 18.12
N LEU A 143 51.40 14.55 18.49
CA LEU A 143 51.03 13.80 19.68
C LEU A 143 51.60 12.38 19.64
N GLN A 144 51.42 11.66 18.52
CA GLN A 144 51.95 10.31 18.32
C GLN A 144 53.47 10.27 18.47
N MET A 145 54.18 11.19 17.81
CA MET A 145 55.64 11.28 17.90
C MET A 145 56.11 11.58 19.33
N SER A 146 55.45 12.51 20.02
CA SER A 146 55.78 12.86 21.41
C SER A 146 55.56 11.68 22.38
N MET A 147 54.48 10.92 22.20
CA MET A 147 54.22 9.71 22.98
C MET A 147 55.25 8.61 22.69
N SER A 148 55.61 8.42 21.41
CA SER A 148 56.67 7.46 21.02
C SER A 148 58.02 7.83 21.62
N GLU A 149 58.40 9.12 21.56
CA GLU A 149 59.64 9.63 22.15
C GLU A 149 59.68 9.41 23.67
N TYR A 150 58.57 9.67 24.36
CA TYR A 150 58.44 9.41 25.79
C TYR A 150 58.63 7.93 26.14
N ILE A 151 58.04 7.00 25.37
CA ILE A 151 58.18 5.55 25.56
C ILE A 151 59.63 5.11 25.31
N ILE A 152 60.26 5.58 24.23
CA ILE A 152 61.66 5.27 23.91
C ILE A 152 62.58 5.75 25.03
N ARG A 153 62.33 6.95 25.58
CA ARG A 153 63.11 7.49 26.71
C ARG A 153 62.98 6.64 27.97
N ILE A 154 61.77 6.18 28.31
CA ILE A 154 61.56 5.26 29.45
C ILE A 154 62.28 3.94 29.21
N LEU A 155 62.14 3.35 28.02
CA LEU A 155 62.82 2.12 27.66
C LEU A 155 64.34 2.28 27.77
N GLY A 156 64.90 3.39 27.28
CA GLY A 156 66.31 3.71 27.40
C GLY A 156 66.79 3.77 28.85
N ASN A 157 66.03 4.44 29.72
CA ASN A 157 66.36 4.50 31.15
C ASN A 157 66.28 3.14 31.83
N CYS A 158 65.23 2.35 31.54
CA CYS A 158 65.10 0.99 32.08
C CYS A 158 66.25 0.08 31.62
N LEU A 159 66.66 0.18 30.35
CA LEU A 159 67.79 -0.58 29.82
C LEU A 159 69.12 -0.14 30.47
N ASN A 160 69.29 1.15 30.73
CA ASN A 160 70.48 1.66 31.42
C ASN A 160 70.54 1.16 32.87
N GLU A 161 69.43 1.22 33.61
CA GLU A 161 69.35 0.66 34.97
C GLU A 161 69.60 -0.85 35.01
N LEU A 162 69.17 -1.59 33.99
CA LEU A 162 69.42 -3.04 33.87
C LEU A 162 70.89 -3.35 33.56
N LYS A 163 71.51 -2.52 32.70
CA LYS A 163 72.94 -2.58 32.40
C LYS A 163 73.77 -2.33 33.66
N ASP A 164 73.43 -1.31 34.43
CA ASP A 164 74.13 -0.96 35.67
C ASP A 164 74.00 -2.07 36.73
N LYS A 165 72.90 -2.84 36.70
CA LYS A 165 72.66 -3.99 37.59
C LYS A 165 73.19 -5.33 37.03
N ALA A 166 73.89 -5.33 35.90
CA ALA A 166 74.42 -6.52 35.22
C ALA A 166 73.38 -7.63 34.97
N MET A 167 72.11 -7.26 34.79
CA MET A 167 71.03 -8.21 34.49
C MET A 167 70.90 -8.42 32.98
N LEU A 168 70.65 -9.65 32.55
CA LEU A 168 70.45 -9.97 31.15
C LEU A 168 69.16 -9.31 30.61
N PRO A 169 69.21 -8.59 29.47
CA PRO A 169 68.03 -8.05 28.83
C PRO A 169 67.09 -9.20 28.42
N GLY A 170 65.92 -9.30 29.04
CA GLY A 170 64.95 -10.37 28.76
C GLY A 170 64.23 -10.91 30.00
N VAL A 171 64.76 -10.70 31.20
CA VAL A 171 64.03 -10.95 32.45
C VAL A 171 62.96 -9.87 32.61
N ARG A 172 61.74 -10.15 32.11
CA ARG A 172 60.53 -9.30 32.10
C ARG A 172 60.78 -7.85 32.51
N ILE A 173 61.09 -7.00 31.53
CA ILE A 173 61.12 -5.54 31.71
C ILE A 173 59.74 -5.13 32.23
N ARG A 174 59.62 -4.89 33.53
CA ARG A 174 58.38 -4.44 34.14
C ARG A 174 58.28 -2.94 33.88
N LEU A 175 57.68 -2.60 32.75
CA LEU A 175 57.45 -1.21 32.38
C LEU A 175 56.61 -0.52 33.46
N PRO A 176 56.89 0.77 33.75
CA PRO A 176 56.04 1.56 34.65
C PRO A 176 54.59 1.55 34.18
N GLN A 177 53.64 1.53 35.10
CA GLN A 177 52.19 1.50 34.77
C GLN A 177 51.79 2.65 33.82
N LYS A 178 52.33 3.85 34.04
CA LYS A 178 52.14 5.01 33.14
C LYS A 178 52.66 4.79 31.71
N CYS A 179 53.67 3.95 31.53
CA CYS A 179 54.18 3.60 30.20
C CYS A 179 53.21 2.67 29.47
N ASN A 180 52.60 1.71 30.16
CA ASN A 180 51.58 0.84 29.57
C ASN A 180 50.32 1.64 29.19
N GLU A 181 49.89 2.57 30.04
CA GLU A 181 48.76 3.47 29.75
C GLU A 181 49.03 4.34 28.50
N THR A 182 50.26 4.86 28.36
CA THR A 182 50.64 5.65 27.18
C THR A 182 50.79 4.81 25.92
N ILE A 183 51.23 3.55 26.03
CA ILE A 183 51.23 2.58 24.91
C ILE A 183 49.81 2.30 24.44
N GLU A 184 48.87 2.02 25.35
CA GLU A 184 47.46 1.78 25.01
C GLU A 184 46.83 3.02 24.34
N GLN A 185 47.09 4.22 24.88
CA GLN A 185 46.66 5.46 24.27
C GLN A 185 47.26 5.64 22.87
N LEU A 186 48.55 5.35 22.66
CA LEU A 186 49.21 5.43 21.35
C LEU A 186 48.59 4.44 20.35
N VAL A 187 48.38 3.18 20.76
CA VAL A 187 47.74 2.14 19.95
C VAL A 187 46.33 2.57 19.51
N SER A 188 45.55 3.15 20.43
CA SER A 188 44.20 3.64 20.12
C SER A 188 44.18 4.72 19.02
N THR A 189 45.27 5.51 18.88
CA THR A 189 45.36 6.50 17.80
C THR A 189 45.63 5.89 16.42
N PHE A 190 46.21 4.69 16.36
CA PHE A 190 46.48 4.00 15.10
C PHE A 190 45.24 3.33 14.50
N ASP A 191 44.30 2.90 15.35
CA ASP A 191 43.01 2.36 14.92
C ASP A 191 42.26 3.33 13.99
N TYR A 192 42.41 4.64 14.19
CA TYR A 192 41.81 5.67 13.36
C TYR A 192 42.25 5.61 11.87
N ARG A 193 43.49 5.17 11.58
CA ARG A 193 43.95 4.96 10.19
C ARG A 193 43.26 3.76 9.54
N ILE A 194 43.03 2.69 10.29
CA ILE A 194 42.37 1.47 9.79
C ILE A 194 40.91 1.76 9.46
N TYR A 195 40.21 2.50 10.32
CA TYR A 195 38.82 2.89 10.07
C TYR A 195 38.67 3.82 8.86
N ASN A 196 39.58 4.78 8.68
CA ASN A 196 39.57 5.65 7.51
C ASN A 196 39.90 4.87 6.22
N GLY A 197 40.89 3.97 6.24
CA GLY A 197 41.21 3.13 5.07
C GLY A 197 40.04 2.24 4.65
N ARG A 198 39.37 1.60 5.61
CA ARG A 198 38.19 0.75 5.35
C ARG A 198 36.97 1.55 4.91
N ALA A 199 36.83 2.79 5.37
CA ALA A 199 35.79 3.71 4.90
C ALA A 199 36.06 4.15 3.45
N CYS A 200 37.31 4.50 3.11
CA CYS A 200 37.73 4.83 1.74
C CYS A 200 37.54 3.65 0.79
N TYR A 201 37.94 2.43 1.18
CA TYR A 201 37.75 1.23 0.37
C TYR A 201 36.25 0.95 0.08
N ARG A 202 35.39 1.03 1.11
CA ARG A 202 33.94 0.86 0.93
C ARG A 202 33.35 1.95 0.04
N MET A 203 33.80 3.20 0.20
CA MET A 203 33.35 4.30 -0.65
C MET A 203 33.75 4.09 -2.11
N GLU A 204 34.96 3.56 -2.36
CA GLU A 204 35.42 3.22 -3.71
C GLU A 204 34.62 2.07 -4.31
N GLN A 205 34.34 1.01 -3.55
CA GLN A 205 33.46 -0.09 -3.99
C GLN A 205 32.06 0.40 -4.37
N THR A 206 31.42 1.21 -3.51
CA THR A 206 30.10 1.77 -3.81
C THR A 206 30.13 2.70 -5.03
N LYS A 207 31.23 3.44 -5.22
CA LYS A 207 31.41 4.31 -6.40
C LYS A 207 31.56 3.48 -7.68
N GLN A 208 32.28 2.36 -7.62
CA GLN A 208 32.38 1.39 -8.73
C GLN A 208 31.00 0.80 -9.04
N GLU A 209 30.27 0.29 -8.04
CA GLU A 209 28.91 -0.25 -8.21
C GLU A 209 27.96 0.76 -8.89
N ILE A 210 27.97 2.02 -8.44
CA ILE A 210 27.15 3.08 -9.05
C ILE A 210 27.57 3.36 -10.50
N ASN A 211 28.87 3.32 -10.79
CA ASN A 211 29.39 3.52 -12.14
C ASN A 211 29.00 2.37 -13.06
N ASP A 212 29.06 1.13 -12.56
CA ASP A 212 28.66 -0.07 -13.27
C ASP A 212 27.16 -0.05 -13.58
N LEU A 213 26.33 0.36 -12.61
CA LEU A 213 24.90 0.57 -12.81
C LEU A 213 24.60 1.66 -13.84
N ARG A 214 25.36 2.77 -13.84
CA ARG A 214 25.22 3.84 -14.84
C ARG A 214 25.63 3.37 -16.24
N ASN A 215 26.70 2.58 -16.33
CA ASN A 215 27.14 2.00 -17.60
C ASN A 215 26.13 0.98 -18.11
N SER A 216 25.62 0.11 -17.22
CA SER A 216 24.53 -0.83 -17.54
C SER A 216 23.28 -0.09 -18.02
N PHE A 217 22.89 1.02 -17.37
CA PHE A 217 21.77 1.85 -17.79
C PHE A 217 21.97 2.44 -19.19
N LYS A 218 23.17 2.95 -19.49
CA LYS A 218 23.50 3.48 -20.82
C LYS A 218 23.47 2.39 -21.90
N VAL A 219 24.00 1.21 -21.59
CA VAL A 219 23.99 0.05 -22.50
C VAL A 219 22.56 -0.48 -22.68
N SER A 220 21.71 -0.35 -21.67
CA SER A 220 20.30 -0.77 -21.74
C SER A 220 19.36 0.19 -22.50
N ALA A 221 19.90 1.18 -23.21
CA ALA A 221 19.11 2.05 -24.07
C ALA A 221 18.31 1.25 -25.12
N ASP A 222 18.88 0.15 -25.62
CA ASP A 222 18.25 -0.71 -26.63
C ASP A 222 17.58 -1.97 -26.03
N TYR A 223 18.05 -2.45 -24.88
CA TYR A 223 17.46 -3.63 -24.21
C TYR A 223 17.62 -3.57 -22.69
N THR A 224 16.52 -3.67 -21.95
CA THR A 224 16.57 -3.75 -20.49
C THR A 224 16.90 -5.17 -20.04
N ASN A 225 18.08 -5.38 -19.46
CA ASN A 225 18.41 -6.63 -18.80
C ASN A 225 17.59 -6.75 -17.50
N VAL A 226 16.50 -7.52 -17.55
CA VAL A 226 15.65 -7.77 -16.38
C VAL A 226 16.31 -8.86 -15.54
N PRO A 227 16.65 -8.59 -14.26
CA PRO A 227 17.38 -9.54 -13.40
C PRO A 227 16.61 -10.84 -13.13
N PHE A 228 15.32 -10.86 -13.45
CA PHE A 228 14.47 -12.04 -13.42
C PHE A 228 13.98 -12.30 -14.84
N ARG A 229 14.23 -13.52 -15.34
CA ARG A 229 13.61 -13.98 -16.59
C ARG A 229 12.10 -13.97 -16.38
N GLY A 230 11.37 -13.27 -17.23
CA GLY A 230 9.90 -13.24 -17.17
C GLY A 230 9.32 -14.64 -17.42
N PHE A 231 8.07 -14.85 -17.03
CA PHE A 231 7.33 -16.05 -17.39
C PHE A 231 7.22 -16.14 -18.92
N ASP A 232 7.60 -17.29 -19.48
CA ASP A 232 7.53 -17.54 -20.92
C ASP A 232 6.07 -17.85 -21.31
N TYR A 233 5.27 -16.80 -21.44
CA TYR A 233 3.84 -16.88 -21.73
C TYR A 233 3.53 -17.28 -23.18
N LYS A 234 4.55 -17.50 -24.03
CA LYS A 234 4.40 -17.82 -25.45
C LYS A 234 5.26 -19.00 -25.93
N GLU A 235 5.98 -19.67 -25.03
CA GLU A 235 6.89 -20.78 -25.36
C GLU A 235 7.88 -20.44 -26.49
N LEU A 236 8.25 -19.17 -26.64
CA LEU A 236 9.11 -18.68 -27.72
C LEU A 236 10.59 -18.87 -27.41
N CYS A 237 10.96 -19.22 -26.17
CA CYS A 237 12.32 -19.60 -25.84
C CYS A 237 12.54 -21.09 -26.12
N GLU A 238 13.56 -21.41 -26.91
CA GLU A 238 14.08 -22.76 -27.02
C GLU A 238 14.37 -23.28 -25.60
N ARG A 239 13.79 -24.45 -25.26
CA ARG A 239 14.03 -25.12 -23.98
C ARG A 239 15.50 -25.54 -23.89
N HIS A 240 16.36 -24.60 -23.49
CA HIS A 240 17.64 -24.95 -22.94
C HIS A 240 17.37 -25.55 -21.56
N VAL A 241 17.40 -26.88 -21.48
CA VAL A 241 17.58 -27.58 -20.21
C VAL A 241 18.96 -27.19 -19.71
N SER A 242 19.05 -26.04 -19.03
CA SER A 242 20.17 -25.78 -18.14
C SER A 242 20.02 -26.79 -17.02
N SER A 243 20.75 -27.89 -17.14
CA SER A 243 21.17 -28.69 -16.00
C SER A 243 21.85 -27.72 -15.03
N LEU A 244 21.07 -27.26 -14.05
CA LEU A 244 21.62 -26.76 -12.80
C LEU A 244 22.35 -27.94 -12.20
N GLU A 245 23.62 -28.11 -12.56
CA GLU A 245 24.57 -28.79 -11.70
C GLU A 245 24.59 -27.98 -10.41
N VAL A 246 23.78 -28.41 -9.45
CA VAL A 246 23.95 -28.06 -8.06
C VAL A 246 25.31 -28.63 -7.71
N VAL A 247 26.33 -27.78 -7.78
CA VAL A 247 27.64 -28.09 -7.21
C VAL A 247 27.36 -28.33 -5.73
N GLU A 248 27.34 -29.60 -5.33
CA GLU A 248 27.33 -30.00 -3.93
C GLU A 248 28.57 -29.38 -3.29
N GLN A 249 28.40 -28.25 -2.63
CA GLN A 249 29.46 -27.64 -1.85
C GLN A 249 29.82 -28.65 -0.76
N THR A 250 31.07 -29.11 -0.79
CA THR A 250 31.57 -30.07 0.20
C THR A 250 31.28 -29.53 1.62
N PRO A 251 30.81 -30.38 2.54
CA PRO A 251 30.39 -29.97 3.88
C PRO A 251 31.51 -29.22 4.64
N GLU A 252 32.77 -29.53 4.31
CA GLU A 252 33.98 -28.89 4.84
C GLU A 252 34.10 -27.41 4.45
N ALA A 253 33.76 -27.04 3.21
CA ALA A 253 33.81 -25.65 2.76
C ALA A 253 32.75 -24.79 3.47
N ILE A 254 31.55 -25.36 3.68
CA ILE A 254 30.46 -24.72 4.44
C ILE A 254 30.88 -24.53 5.90
N GLU A 255 31.55 -25.52 6.50
CA GLU A 255 32.00 -25.44 7.89
C GLU A 255 33.13 -24.42 8.07
N LEU A 256 34.06 -24.32 7.10
CA LEU A 256 35.11 -23.30 7.07
C LEU A 256 34.51 -21.89 7.01
N ILE A 257 33.53 -21.69 6.14
CA ILE A 257 32.81 -20.41 6.02
C ILE A 257 32.06 -20.09 7.33
N ARG A 258 31.39 -21.07 7.95
CA ARG A 258 30.71 -20.88 9.24
C ARG A 258 31.67 -20.48 10.35
N LYS A 259 32.82 -21.16 10.49
CA LYS A 259 33.84 -20.84 11.50
C LYS A 259 34.43 -19.45 11.26
N PHE A 260 34.68 -19.08 10.00
CA PHE A 260 35.19 -17.75 9.64
C PHE A 260 34.18 -16.62 9.89
N VAL A 261 32.89 -16.86 9.61
CA VAL A 261 31.81 -15.90 9.86
C VAL A 261 31.53 -15.77 11.37
N ALA A 262 31.57 -16.87 12.12
CA ALA A 262 31.40 -16.85 13.58
C ALA A 262 32.52 -16.07 14.28
N GLY A 263 33.77 -16.21 13.84
CA GLY A 263 34.93 -15.48 14.39
C GLY A 263 34.92 -13.97 14.11
N LYS A 264 34.12 -13.49 13.15
CA LYS A 264 33.97 -12.04 12.84
C LYS A 264 32.65 -11.44 13.31
N ALA A 265 31.74 -12.23 13.87
CA ALA A 265 30.38 -11.80 14.23
C ALA A 265 30.27 -11.22 15.64
N ASP A 266 31.38 -11.02 16.36
CA ASP A 266 31.33 -10.36 17.66
C ASP A 266 31.09 -8.85 17.52
N MET A 267 30.02 -8.43 18.20
CA MET A 267 29.66 -7.06 18.54
C MET A 267 29.11 -6.16 17.41
N ASN A 268 27.95 -6.50 16.82
CA ASN A 268 26.83 -5.56 16.49
C ASN A 268 25.77 -6.09 15.50
N LEU A 269 26.03 -7.20 14.80
CA LEU A 269 25.06 -7.73 13.82
C LEU A 269 23.95 -8.56 14.49
N LYS A 270 24.31 -9.33 15.53
CA LYS A 270 23.35 -10.14 16.30
C LYS A 270 22.28 -9.26 16.96
N SER A 271 22.67 -8.12 17.54
CA SER A 271 21.74 -7.14 18.14
C SER A 271 20.82 -6.50 17.10
N LYS A 272 21.31 -6.22 15.88
CA LYS A 272 20.50 -5.66 14.79
C LYS A 272 19.49 -6.67 14.23
N TYR A 273 19.88 -7.94 14.11
CA TYR A 273 18.99 -9.03 13.67
C TYR A 273 17.92 -9.34 14.71
N ILE A 274 18.29 -9.43 15.99
CA ILE A 274 17.35 -9.58 17.11
C ILE A 274 16.35 -8.43 17.14
N ARG A 275 16.79 -7.19 16.92
CA ARG A 275 15.90 -6.01 16.87
C ARG A 275 14.91 -6.09 15.71
N LYS A 276 15.34 -6.50 14.51
CA LYS A 276 14.44 -6.72 13.35
C LYS A 276 13.43 -7.84 13.62
N SER A 277 13.85 -8.95 14.20
CA SER A 277 12.98 -10.06 14.58
C SER A 277 11.91 -9.64 15.61
N LYS A 278 12.30 -8.88 16.64
CA LYS A 278 11.36 -8.33 17.63
C LYS A 278 10.30 -7.41 17.02
N ILE A 279 10.67 -6.57 16.05
CA ILE A 279 9.72 -5.68 15.34
C ILE A 279 8.75 -6.47 14.45
N ALA A 280 9.20 -7.56 13.84
CA ALA A 280 8.32 -8.43 13.06
C ALA A 280 7.33 -9.17 13.96
N ALA A 281 7.79 -9.69 15.11
CA ALA A 281 6.93 -10.33 16.11
C ALA A 281 5.91 -9.35 16.73
N SER A 282 6.29 -8.10 17.00
CA SER A 282 5.36 -7.08 17.51
C SER A 282 4.28 -6.67 16.51
N LYS A 283 4.59 -6.70 15.20
CA LYS A 283 3.59 -6.46 14.14
C LYS A 283 2.60 -7.62 14.01
N LEU A 284 3.04 -8.86 14.21
CA LEU A 284 2.19 -10.05 14.16
C LEU A 284 1.22 -10.10 15.35
N THR A 285 1.72 -9.85 16.56
CA THR A 285 0.90 -9.77 17.79
C THR A 285 -0.17 -8.67 17.72
N TYR A 286 0.19 -7.47 17.24
CA TYR A 286 -0.77 -6.38 17.02
C TYR A 286 -1.91 -6.75 16.03
N ARG A 287 -1.63 -7.58 15.01
CA ARG A 287 -2.65 -8.06 14.06
C ARG A 287 -3.59 -9.10 14.70
N LEU A 288 -3.05 -9.98 15.55
CA LEU A 288 -3.84 -10.98 16.29
C LEU A 288 -4.74 -10.32 17.33
N ASP A 289 -4.25 -9.29 18.03
CA ASP A 289 -5.03 -8.51 19.00
C ASP A 289 -6.24 -7.80 18.37
N LYS A 290 -6.15 -7.37 17.11
CA LYS A 290 -7.30 -6.80 16.40
C LYS A 290 -8.40 -7.84 16.12
N LYS A 291 -8.03 -9.07 15.74
CA LYS A 291 -9.02 -10.15 15.51
C LYS A 291 -9.69 -10.54 16.83
N THR A 292 -8.92 -10.72 17.91
CA THR A 292 -9.50 -11.05 19.23
C THR A 292 -10.34 -9.91 19.81
N ALA A 293 -9.97 -8.65 19.57
CA ALA A 293 -10.77 -7.48 19.96
C ALA A 293 -12.10 -7.39 19.21
N PHE A 294 -12.13 -7.75 17.93
CA PHE A 294 -13.35 -7.81 17.12
C PHE A 294 -14.33 -8.86 17.65
N PHE A 295 -13.86 -10.10 17.89
CA PHE A 295 -14.70 -11.14 18.47
C PHE A 295 -15.22 -10.75 19.86
N LYS A 296 -14.37 -10.19 20.73
CA LYS A 296 -14.79 -9.67 22.05
C LYS A 296 -15.86 -8.59 21.95
N ARG A 297 -15.82 -7.75 20.90
CA ARG A 297 -16.85 -6.74 20.63
C ARG A 297 -18.17 -7.38 20.21
N ILE A 298 -18.13 -8.30 19.24
CA ILE A 298 -19.32 -9.04 18.80
C ILE A 298 -19.97 -9.80 19.97
N THR A 299 -19.19 -10.52 20.79
CA THR A 299 -19.71 -11.24 21.95
C THR A 299 -20.40 -10.30 22.96
N ARG A 300 -19.91 -9.06 23.10
CA ARG A 300 -20.53 -8.05 23.96
C ARG A 300 -21.85 -7.54 23.38
N ASP A 301 -21.93 -7.41 22.06
CA ASP A 301 -23.12 -6.94 21.36
C ASP A 301 -24.21 -8.03 21.35
N MET A 302 -23.83 -9.30 21.09
CA MET A 302 -24.74 -10.45 21.16
C MET A 302 -25.40 -10.63 22.54
N LYS A 303 -24.67 -10.36 23.62
CA LYS A 303 -25.22 -10.39 25.00
C LYS A 303 -26.31 -9.35 25.26
N LYS A 304 -26.41 -8.32 24.41
CA LYS A 304 -27.37 -7.22 24.52
C LYS A 304 -28.56 -7.38 23.57
N TRP A 305 -28.62 -8.42 22.76
CA TRP A 305 -29.73 -8.66 21.85
C TRP A 305 -30.98 -9.08 22.62
N HIS A 306 -32.06 -8.31 22.44
CA HIS A 306 -33.38 -8.59 22.98
C HIS A 306 -34.39 -8.55 21.84
N ASN A 307 -35.43 -9.39 21.90
CA ASN A 307 -36.56 -9.35 20.99
C ASN A 307 -37.40 -8.08 21.24
N ALA A 308 -38.30 -7.75 20.32
CA ALA A 308 -39.24 -6.62 20.47
C ALA A 308 -40.09 -6.71 21.75
N ASN A 309 -40.22 -7.91 22.32
CA ASN A 309 -40.96 -8.21 23.55
C ASN A 309 -40.10 -8.07 24.83
N GLY A 310 -38.82 -7.72 24.72
CA GLY A 310 -37.90 -7.52 25.85
C GLY A 310 -37.14 -8.77 26.31
N ASP A 311 -37.47 -9.95 25.80
CA ASP A 311 -36.78 -11.20 26.13
C ASP A 311 -35.42 -11.31 25.43
N LYS A 312 -34.46 -11.96 26.09
CA LYS A 312 -33.11 -12.17 25.54
C LYS A 312 -33.15 -13.16 24.38
N VAL A 313 -32.52 -12.78 23.27
CA VAL A 313 -32.45 -13.63 22.06
C VAL A 313 -31.62 -14.88 22.32
N LEU A 314 -30.56 -14.76 23.14
CA LEU A 314 -29.62 -15.84 23.41
C LEU A 314 -29.56 -16.15 24.92
N PRO A 315 -29.69 -17.44 25.32
CA PRO A 315 -29.48 -17.87 26.69
C PRO A 315 -28.09 -17.50 27.23
N LYS A 316 -28.02 -17.10 28.50
CA LYS A 316 -26.76 -16.69 29.16
C LYS A 316 -25.73 -17.83 29.26
N GLU A 317 -26.17 -19.08 29.12
CA GLU A 317 -25.33 -20.27 29.29
C GLU A 317 -24.35 -20.49 28.13
N ILE A 318 -24.72 -20.05 26.92
CA ILE A 318 -23.89 -20.14 25.71
C ILE A 318 -22.58 -19.34 25.87
N PHE A 319 -22.58 -18.31 26.72
CA PHE A 319 -21.44 -17.41 26.91
C PHE A 319 -20.52 -17.77 28.08
N LYS A 320 -20.77 -18.87 28.80
CA LYS A 320 -20.02 -19.20 30.02
C LYS A 320 -18.72 -19.94 29.74
N ASN A 321 -18.67 -20.91 28.82
CA ASN A 321 -17.58 -21.90 28.80
C ASN A 321 -17.04 -22.32 27.41
N THR A 322 -17.20 -21.54 26.35
CA THR A 322 -16.73 -21.97 25.02
C THR A 322 -16.05 -20.85 24.24
N ASP A 323 -14.97 -21.20 23.54
CA ASP A 323 -14.33 -20.30 22.59
C ASP A 323 -15.33 -19.92 21.49
N MET A 324 -15.79 -18.66 21.53
CA MET A 324 -16.82 -18.13 20.62
C MET A 324 -16.49 -18.32 19.14
N LYS A 325 -15.21 -18.45 18.79
CA LYS A 325 -14.77 -18.72 17.43
C LYS A 325 -15.23 -20.11 16.97
N VAL A 326 -14.98 -21.13 17.79
CA VAL A 326 -15.31 -22.54 17.48
C VAL A 326 -16.83 -22.72 17.38
N LEU A 327 -17.59 -22.11 18.30
CA LEU A 327 -19.05 -22.14 18.25
C LEU A 327 -19.65 -21.47 17.00
N LEU A 328 -19.04 -20.38 16.51
CA LEU A 328 -19.52 -19.69 15.31
C LEU A 328 -19.16 -20.45 14.03
N GLU A 329 -17.99 -21.11 14.00
CA GLU A 329 -17.58 -21.99 12.90
C GLU A 329 -18.50 -23.23 12.84
N GLU A 330 -18.79 -23.87 13.98
CA GLU A 330 -19.72 -25.00 14.07
C GLU A 330 -21.17 -24.59 13.74
N ALA A 331 -21.62 -23.41 14.17
CA ALA A 331 -22.93 -22.88 13.78
C ALA A 331 -23.00 -22.56 12.27
N GLN A 332 -21.91 -22.10 11.68
CA GLN A 332 -21.82 -21.86 10.24
C GLN A 332 -21.90 -23.17 9.46
N GLU A 333 -21.12 -24.19 9.84
CA GLU A 333 -21.14 -25.52 9.20
C GLU A 333 -22.56 -26.13 9.26
N ASN A 334 -23.21 -26.10 10.43
CA ASN A 334 -24.58 -26.59 10.56
C ASN A 334 -25.60 -25.80 9.72
N LEU A 335 -25.42 -24.48 9.56
CA LEU A 335 -26.29 -23.67 8.72
C LEU A 335 -26.06 -23.93 7.22
N GLU A 336 -24.80 -24.17 6.82
CA GLU A 336 -24.45 -24.55 5.45
C GLU A 336 -24.94 -25.95 5.09
N ASP A 337 -25.00 -26.88 6.06
CA ASP A 337 -25.59 -28.21 5.87
C ASP A 337 -27.13 -28.16 5.73
N ILE A 338 -27.81 -27.29 6.49
CA ILE A 338 -29.28 -27.18 6.46
C ILE A 338 -29.78 -26.38 5.25
N PHE A 339 -29.09 -25.28 4.88
CA PHE A 339 -29.56 -24.34 3.86
C PHE A 339 -28.73 -24.35 2.57
N GLY A 340 -27.70 -25.22 2.49
CA GLY A 340 -26.69 -25.17 1.45
C GLY A 340 -25.68 -24.03 1.67
N ARG A 341 -24.58 -24.03 0.92
CA ARG A 341 -23.53 -23.01 1.00
C ARG A 341 -24.14 -21.63 0.79
N LEU A 342 -24.29 -20.86 1.87
CA LEU A 342 -24.88 -19.52 1.83
C LEU A 342 -24.04 -18.64 0.92
N GLY A 343 -24.58 -18.28 -0.24
CA GLY A 343 -23.91 -17.41 -1.20
C GLY A 343 -23.48 -16.09 -0.53
N LEU A 344 -22.29 -15.61 -0.87
CA LEU A 344 -21.77 -14.33 -0.39
C LEU A 344 -22.82 -13.23 -0.59
N CYS A 345 -23.20 -12.54 0.49
CA CYS A 345 -24.08 -11.38 0.36
C CYS A 345 -23.39 -10.37 -0.57
N ILE A 346 -24.04 -10.02 -1.68
CA ILE A 346 -23.60 -8.98 -2.64
C ILE A 346 -23.81 -7.57 -2.03
N CYS A 347 -23.81 -7.48 -0.71
CA CYS A 347 -23.96 -6.26 0.05
C CYS A 347 -22.62 -5.85 0.68
N GLY A 348 -21.67 -5.45 -0.16
CA GLY A 348 -20.56 -4.58 0.24
C GLY A 348 -19.24 -5.24 0.63
N ALA A 349 -18.56 -5.86 -0.34
CA ALA A 349 -17.13 -5.77 -0.59
C ALA A 349 -16.86 -6.70 -1.78
N SER A 350 -16.70 -6.11 -2.96
CA SER A 350 -16.41 -6.84 -4.19
C SER A 350 -15.24 -7.79 -3.98
N ALA A 351 -15.41 -9.01 -4.48
CA ALA A 351 -14.40 -10.03 -4.56
C ALA A 351 -13.18 -9.53 -5.34
N GLU A 352 -12.15 -9.13 -4.61
CA GLU A 352 -10.77 -9.18 -5.08
C GLU A 352 -10.01 -9.86 -3.94
N ILE A 353 -9.69 -11.14 -4.14
CA ILE A 353 -8.75 -12.03 -3.43
C ILE A 353 -9.41 -13.42 -3.44
N ALA A 354 -9.23 -14.13 -4.55
CA ALA A 354 -9.08 -15.57 -4.65
C ALA A 354 -9.14 -15.94 -6.14
N ASP A 355 -8.00 -15.80 -6.81
CA ASP A 355 -7.56 -16.72 -7.85
C ASP A 355 -6.03 -16.61 -7.88
N ASN A 356 -5.43 -17.40 -7.00
CA ASN A 356 -4.06 -17.90 -7.03
C ASN A 356 -4.09 -19.33 -6.47
#